data_AF-A0A965CYU8-F1
#
_entry.id   AF-A0A965CYU8-F1
#
_cell.length_a   1.000
_cell.length_b   1.000
_cell.length_c   1.000
_cell.angle_alpha   90.00
_cell.angle_beta   90.00
_cell.angle_gamma   90.00
#
_symmetry.space_group_name_H-M   'P 1'
#
loop_
_entity.id
_entity.type
_entity.pdbx_description
1 polymer ?
#
loop_
_entity_poly.entity_id
_entity_poly.type
_entity_poly.pdbx_seq_one_letter_code
_entity_poly.pdbx_strand_id
1 'polypeptide(L)'
;MKKGGSKMFPQSLENSSFFAKGSYRIILYIFLLIWLLPLFGILVTSVRSLEDLNTGNYWGWPSGFFLIENYSEVFKATPMFKYFFNSIVIT
;
A
#
# COMPACT_ATOMS: atom_id res chain seq x y z
N MET A 1 -41.51 -21.85 -16.70
CA MET A 1 -41.16 -21.48 -15.32
C MET A 1 -39.88 -22.22 -14.92
N LYS A 2 -38.68 -21.67 -15.18
CA LYS A 2 -37.41 -22.33 -14.81
C LYS A 2 -36.92 -21.78 -13.46
N LYS A 3 -37.35 -22.43 -12.38
CA LYS A 3 -36.63 -22.45 -11.09
C LYS A 3 -35.69 -23.67 -11.15
N GLY A 4 -34.42 -23.49 -10.77
CA GLY A 4 -33.50 -24.62 -10.54
C GLY A 4 -32.13 -24.40 -11.16
N GLY A 5 -31.17 -24.06 -10.30
CA GLY A 5 -29.77 -23.87 -10.63
C GLY A 5 -29.11 -23.08 -9.52
N SER A 6 -28.76 -23.75 -8.42
CA SER A 6 -27.88 -23.21 -7.38
C SER A 6 -26.65 -22.64 -8.07
N LYS A 7 -26.53 -21.31 -8.12
CA LYS A 7 -25.38 -20.63 -8.72
C LYS A 7 -24.15 -21.01 -7.91
N MET A 8 -23.38 -21.97 -8.42
CA MET A 8 -22.12 -22.46 -7.82
C MET A 8 -21.00 -21.41 -7.93
N PHE A 9 -21.24 -20.32 -8.67
CA PHE A 9 -20.33 -19.20 -8.87
C PHE A 9 -21.10 -17.87 -8.79
N PRO A 10 -20.46 -16.78 -8.29
CA PRO A 10 -21.07 -15.46 -8.30
C PRO A 10 -21.49 -15.08 -9.72
N GLN A 11 -22.66 -14.46 -9.86
CA GLN A 11 -23.17 -14.05 -11.16
C GLN A 11 -22.17 -13.12 -11.85
N SER A 12 -21.91 -13.34 -13.15
CA SER A 12 -20.93 -12.55 -13.90
C SER A 12 -21.27 -11.06 -13.84
N LEU A 13 -20.23 -10.22 -13.70
CA LEU A 13 -20.41 -8.77 -13.60
C LEU A 13 -21.16 -8.21 -14.83
N GLU A 14 -21.00 -8.85 -15.99
CA GLU A 14 -21.68 -8.54 -17.25
C GLU A 14 -23.21 -8.59 -17.15
N ASN A 15 -23.76 -9.55 -16.40
CA ASN A 15 -25.19 -9.76 -16.25
C ASN A 15 -25.81 -8.99 -15.06
N SER A 16 -25.05 -8.05 -14.47
CA SER A 16 -25.49 -7.22 -13.34
C SER A 16 -26.07 -5.88 -13.80
N SER A 17 -26.92 -5.27 -12.96
CA SER A 17 -27.50 -3.95 -13.22
C SER A 17 -26.43 -2.86 -13.33
N PHE A 18 -26.74 -1.78 -14.05
CA PHE A 18 -25.84 -0.64 -14.22
C PHE A 18 -25.34 -0.07 -12.88
N PHE A 19 -26.26 0.10 -11.92
CA PHE A 19 -25.94 0.56 -10.57
C PHE A 19 -25.02 -0.39 -9.81
N ALA A 20 -25.24 -1.71 -9.90
CA ALA A 20 -24.39 -2.70 -9.24
C ALA A 20 -22.96 -2.72 -9.82
N LYS A 21 -22.81 -2.55 -11.14
CA LYS A 21 -21.49 -2.44 -11.79
C LYS A 21 -20.75 -1.17 -11.34
N GLY A 22 -21.46 -0.03 -11.29
CA GLY A 22 -20.90 1.25 -10.88
C GLY A 22 -20.46 1.25 -9.42
N SER A 23 -21.35 0.82 -8.50
CA SER A 23 -21.03 0.76 -7.08
C SER A 23 -19.89 -0.20 -6.79
N TYR A 24 -19.86 -1.38 -7.43
CA TYR A 24 -18.77 -2.34 -7.28
C TYR A 24 -17.42 -1.74 -7.64
N ARG A 25 -17.31 -1.04 -8.77
CA ARG A 25 -16.05 -0.38 -9.18
C ARG A 25 -15.63 0.71 -8.20
N ILE A 26 -16.57 1.56 -7.76
CA ILE A 26 -16.28 2.62 -6.80
C ILE A 26 -15.77 2.04 -5.48
N ILE A 27 -16.45 1.03 -4.95
CA ILE A 27 -16.04 0.33 -3.72
C ILE A 27 -14.66 -0.29 -3.89
N LEU A 28 -14.38 -0.94 -5.03
CA LEU A 28 -13.06 -1.49 -5.32
C LEU A 28 -11.97 -0.42 -5.31
N TYR A 29 -12.19 0.73 -5.96
CA TYR A 29 -11.19 1.81 -5.96
C TYR A 29 -10.97 2.39 -4.57
N ILE A 30 -12.04 2.61 -3.80
CA ILE A 30 -11.93 3.08 -2.41
C ILE A 30 -11.14 2.07 -1.57
N PHE A 31 -11.48 0.79 -1.69
CA PHE A 31 -10.79 -0.27 -0.96
C PHE A 31 -9.30 -0.34 -1.33
N LEU A 32 -8.98 -0.25 -2.62
CA LEU A 32 -7.60 -0.19 -3.10
C LEU A 32 -6.84 1.00 -2.51
N LEU A 33 -7.44 2.19 -2.48
CA LEU A 33 -6.81 3.38 -1.91
C LEU A 33 -6.55 3.24 -0.41
N ILE A 34 -7.54 2.75 0.34
CA ILE A 34 -7.39 2.49 1.77
C ILE A 34 -6.31 1.43 2.02
N TRP A 35 -6.26 0.40 1.17
CA TRP A 35 -5.27 -0.66 1.28
C TRP A 35 -3.84 -0.19 0.99
N LEU A 36 -3.68 0.79 0.09
CA LEU A 36 -2.37 1.39 -0.22
C LEU A 36 -1.95 2.49 0.75
N LEU A 37 -2.87 3.05 1.54
CA LEU A 37 -2.61 4.10 2.52
C LEU A 37 -1.45 3.78 3.49
N PRO A 38 -1.31 2.57 4.07
CA PRO A 38 -0.17 2.24 4.92
C PRO A 38 1.18 2.26 4.15
N LEU A 39 1.22 1.76 2.91
CA LEU A 39 2.43 1.82 2.09
C LEU A 39 2.79 3.26 1.75
N PHE A 40 1.80 4.09 1.43
CA PHE A 40 2.01 5.51 1.20
C PHE A 40 2.55 6.22 2.45
N GLY A 41 2.03 5.90 3.64
CA GLY A 41 2.55 6.40 4.91
C GLY A 41 4.02 6.03 5.14
N ILE A 42 4.41 4.80 4.83
CA ILE A 42 5.82 4.36 4.90
C ILE A 42 6.69 5.15 3.92
N LEU A 43 6.22 5.40 2.69
CA LEU A 43 6.96 6.20 1.72
C LEU A 43 7.15 7.65 2.18
N VAL A 44 6.10 8.30 2.67
CA VAL A 44 6.16 9.68 3.19
C VAL A 44 7.10 9.79 4.39
N THR A 45 7.03 8.83 5.32
CA THR A 45 7.93 8.82 6.48
C THR A 45 9.37 8.52 6.11
N SER A 46 9.63 7.74 5.04
CA SER A 46 10.98 7.41 4.58
C SER A 46 11.81 8.61 4.12
N VAL A 47 11.15 9.71 3.74
CA VAL A 47 11.81 10.95 3.25
C VAL A 47 11.76 12.09 4.28
N ARG A 48 11.25 11.84 5.48
CA ARG A 48 11.06 12.84 6.54
C ARG A 48 12.31 12.99 7.41
N SER A 49 12.43 14.15 8.07
CA SER A 49 13.49 14.35 9.07
C SER A 49 13.20 13.56 10.36
N LEU A 50 14.23 13.29 11.16
CA LEU A 50 14.04 12.65 12.47
C LEU A 50 13.25 13.54 13.44
N GLU A 51 13.44 14.87 13.37
CA GLU A 51 12.69 15.84 14.17
C GLU A 51 11.19 15.76 13.87
N ASP A 52 10.85 15.70 12.59
CA ASP A 52 9.49 15.54 12.11
C ASP A 52 8.81 14.28 12.68
N LEU A 53 9.53 13.15 12.71
CA LEU A 53 9.03 11.90 13.27
C LEU A 53 8.90 11.97 14.81
N ASN A 54 9.88 12.55 15.49
CA ASN A 54 9.90 12.66 16.95
C ASN A 54 8.84 13.63 17.50
N THR A 55 8.47 14.65 16.73
CA THR A 55 7.42 15.62 17.06
C THR A 55 6.01 15.11 16.71
N GLY A 56 5.89 13.92 16.13
CA GLY A 56 4.60 13.33 15.73
C GLY A 56 4.04 13.88 14.42
N ASN A 57 4.83 14.63 13.64
CA ASN A 57 4.45 15.08 12.32
C ASN A 57 4.63 13.91 11.34
N TYR A 58 3.59 13.11 11.13
CA TYR A 58 3.63 11.98 10.18
C TYR A 58 2.98 12.31 8.83
N TRP A 59 1.92 13.13 8.86
CA TRP A 59 1.05 13.41 7.71
C TRP A 59 1.03 14.88 7.28
N GLY A 60 1.62 15.78 8.07
CA GLY A 60 1.66 17.20 7.75
C GLY A 60 2.70 17.54 6.69
N TRP A 61 2.89 18.84 6.48
CA TRP A 61 3.98 19.32 5.62
C TRP A 61 5.35 19.00 6.27
N PRO A 62 6.32 18.45 5.52
CA PRO A 62 7.64 18.12 6.06
C PRO A 62 8.46 19.39 6.32
N SER A 63 9.26 19.38 7.39
CA SER A 63 10.22 20.46 7.66
C SER A 63 11.42 20.39 6.70
N GLY A 64 11.71 19.20 6.16
CA GLY A 64 12.71 18.99 5.12
C GLY A 64 12.57 17.65 4.42
N PHE A 65 13.30 17.50 3.32
CA PHE A 65 13.30 16.29 2.49
C PHE A 65 14.63 15.56 2.62
N PHE A 66 14.62 14.39 3.24
CA PHE A 66 15.79 13.62 3.68
C PHE A 66 15.92 12.26 2.98
N LEU A 67 15.59 12.20 1.68
CA LEU A 67 15.59 10.94 0.93
C LEU A 67 16.99 10.32 0.87
N ILE A 68 18.02 11.09 0.55
CA ILE A 68 19.37 10.54 0.35
C ILE A 68 19.94 10.11 1.70
N GLU A 69 19.78 10.96 2.72
CA GLU A 69 20.28 10.78 4.07
C GLU A 69 19.72 9.50 4.68
N ASN A 70 18.38 9.39 4.75
CA ASN A 70 17.70 8.26 5.37
C ASN A 70 18.04 6.94 4.68
N TYR A 71 18.05 6.91 3.35
CA TYR A 71 18.35 5.69 2.61
C TYR A 71 19.83 5.32 2.74
N SER A 72 20.74 6.29 2.72
CA SER A 72 22.18 6.01 2.94
C SER A 72 22.45 5.50 4.35
N GLU A 73 21.71 5.98 5.34
CA GLU A 73 21.91 5.63 6.75
C GLU A 73 21.61 4.16 7.01
N VAL A 74 20.61 3.57 6.35
CA VAL A 74 20.29 2.14 6.47
C VAL A 74 21.52 1.27 6.15
N PHE A 75 22.30 1.64 5.15
CA PHE A 75 23.50 0.90 4.75
C PHE A 75 24.74 1.21 5.60
N LYS A 76 24.75 2.32 6.35
CA LYS A 76 25.82 2.67 7.28
C LYS A 76 25.59 2.07 8.67
N ALA A 77 24.36 2.17 9.17
CA ALA A 77 23.98 1.72 10.51
C ALA A 77 23.80 0.20 10.62
N THR A 78 23.56 -0.50 9.51
CA THR A 78 23.33 -1.95 9.49
C THR A 78 24.08 -2.61 8.34
N PRO A 79 24.43 -3.91 8.43
CA PRO A 79 25.02 -4.66 7.31
C PRO A 79 23.95 -5.05 6.27
N MET A 80 23.16 -4.07 5.82
CA MET A 80 21.97 -4.27 4.99
C MET A 80 22.28 -5.01 3.68
N PHE A 81 23.44 -4.74 3.07
CA PHE A 81 23.87 -5.44 1.86
C PHE A 81 23.99 -6.95 2.09
N LYS A 82 24.55 -7.36 3.23
CA LYS A 82 24.67 -8.78 3.60
C LYS A 82 23.28 -9.39 3.81
N TYR A 83 22.38 -8.68 4.48
CA TYR A 83 21.01 -9.16 4.69
C TYR A 83 20.25 -9.34 3.38
N PHE A 84 20.35 -8.37 2.47
CA PHE A 84 19.74 -8.44 1.15
C PHE A 84 20.28 -9.62 0.34
N PHE A 85 21.61 -9.80 0.32
CA PHE A 85 22.22 -10.92 -0.39
C PHE A 85 21.82 -12.27 0.20
N ASN A 86 21.79 -12.39 1.53
CA ASN A 86 21.30 -13.60 2.20
C ASN A 86 19.86 -13.93 1.79
N SER A 87 18.98 -12.95 1.65
CA SER A 87 17.61 -13.17 1.19
C SER A 87 17.53 -13.76 -0.21
N ILE A 88 18.45 -13.41 -1.12
CA ILE A 88 18.49 -13.97 -2.48
C ILE A 88 19.06 -15.39 -2.48
N VAL A 89 20.10 -15.64 -1.69
CA VAL A 89 20.81 -16.93 -1.69
C VAL A 89 20.01 -18.02 -0.99
N ILE A 90 19.30 -17.66 0.08
CA ILE A 90 18.59 -18.62 0.93
C ILE A 90 17.17 -18.91 0.39
N THR A 91 16.53 -17.94 -0.25
CA THR A 91 15.17 -18.09 -0.81
C THR A 91 15.22 -18.79 -2.17
#